data_AF-A0A5J4ZV19-F1
#
_entry.id   AF-A0A5J4ZV19-F1
#
_cell.length_a   1.000
_cell.length_b   1.000
_cell.length_c   1.000
_cell.angle_alpha   90.00
_cell.angle_beta   90.00
_cell.angle_gamma   90.00
#
_symmetry.space_group_name_H-M   'P 1'
#
loop_
_entity.id
_entity.type
_entity.pdbx_description
1 polymer ?
#
loop_
_entity_poly.entity_id
_entity_poly.type
_entity_poly.pdbx_seq_one_letter_code
_entity_poly.pdbx_strand_id
1 'polypeptide(L)'
;MDFKIPLEKYEDYNLVVDGWPNLIYEKRSWIGLNAGIFLIRNCQWSIDFMKLWASMSPITSNYEKWGKTFKSIFKDKTFPEADDQSALVYLMLKEKHTWAARIYLENEYSLQGYWEGIVGTLDNVTDNHVRLERGVRTLRRRHAEKVSEFYGAMREQYLKDAGDGRGFGRRPFITHFTGCQPCSGDHNPTYGDSCWKEMGRALNFADNQYLHGCSGVYEEHNYIDDNG
;
A
#
# COMPACT_ATOMS: atom_id res chain seq x y z
N MET A 1 -14.91 -7.07 -0.87
CA MET A 1 -13.47 -6.98 -0.56
C MET A 1 -12.93 -8.39 -0.69
N ASP A 2 -12.22 -8.68 -1.80
CA ASP A 2 -12.11 -10.06 -2.29
C ASP A 2 -10.66 -10.49 -2.60
N PHE A 3 -9.69 -9.57 -2.43
CA PHE A 3 -8.27 -9.84 -2.71
C PHE A 3 -7.69 -10.75 -1.63
N LYS A 4 -6.89 -11.74 -2.06
CA LYS A 4 -6.11 -12.60 -1.17
C LYS A 4 -4.63 -12.37 -1.37
N ILE A 5 -3.93 -12.12 -0.27
CA ILE A 5 -2.47 -12.09 -0.27
C ILE A 5 -1.95 -13.49 -0.67
N PRO A 6 -1.10 -13.60 -1.71
CA PRO A 6 -0.59 -14.88 -2.17
C PRO A 6 0.53 -15.40 -1.25
N LEU A 7 0.20 -15.80 -0.01
CA LEU A 7 1.19 -16.16 1.02
C LEU A 7 2.17 -17.25 0.59
N GLU A 8 1.74 -18.19 -0.25
CA GLU A 8 2.59 -19.25 -0.82
C GLU A 8 3.76 -18.67 -1.65
N LYS A 9 3.56 -17.54 -2.33
CA LYS A 9 4.62 -16.81 -3.07
C LYS A 9 5.78 -16.39 -2.16
N TYR A 10 5.52 -16.23 -0.86
CA TYR A 10 6.48 -15.70 0.11
C TYR A 10 7.06 -16.76 1.03
N GLU A 11 6.93 -18.05 0.70
CA GLU A 11 7.33 -19.16 1.57
C GLU A 11 8.81 -19.08 2.03
N ASP A 12 9.70 -18.64 1.15
CA ASP A 12 11.14 -18.53 1.42
C ASP A 12 11.59 -17.20 2.04
N TYR A 13 10.64 -16.28 2.25
CA TYR A 13 10.90 -14.92 2.72
C TYR A 13 10.39 -14.71 4.14
N ASN A 14 11.01 -13.77 4.85
CA ASN A 14 10.67 -13.42 6.23
C ASN A 14 10.11 -12.01 6.34
N LEU A 15 10.37 -11.12 5.38
CA LEU A 15 9.80 -9.80 5.29
C LEU A 15 9.29 -9.57 3.86
N VAL A 16 8.07 -9.08 3.70
CA VAL A 16 7.49 -8.69 2.41
C VAL A 16 7.07 -7.24 2.50
N VAL A 17 7.62 -6.40 1.63
CA VAL A 17 7.38 -4.95 1.59
C VAL A 17 7.10 -4.54 0.16
N ASP A 18 6.28 -3.50 -0.04
CA ASP A 18 6.08 -2.92 -1.37
C ASP A 18 7.36 -2.21 -1.83
N GLY A 19 7.85 -2.47 -3.04
CA GLY A 19 9.03 -1.78 -3.55
C GLY A 19 9.58 -2.23 -4.90
N TRP A 20 10.52 -1.43 -5.42
CA TRP A 20 11.11 -1.59 -6.74
C TRP A 20 12.63 -1.74 -6.66
N PRO A 21 13.20 -2.91 -7.06
CA PRO A 21 14.64 -3.16 -6.96
C PRO A 21 15.51 -2.09 -7.65
N ASN A 22 15.09 -1.55 -8.81
CA ASN A 22 15.84 -0.52 -9.52
C ASN A 22 15.89 0.81 -8.74
N LEU A 23 14.80 1.19 -8.04
CA LEU A 23 14.79 2.39 -7.21
C LEU A 23 15.76 2.26 -6.02
N ILE A 24 15.84 1.06 -5.43
CA ILE A 24 16.76 0.79 -4.31
C ILE A 24 18.20 0.69 -4.81
N TYR A 25 18.50 -0.31 -5.65
CA TYR A 25 19.88 -0.71 -5.94
C TYR A 25 20.59 0.19 -6.96
N GLU A 26 19.85 0.76 -7.91
CA GLU A 26 20.43 1.63 -8.96
C GLU A 26 20.31 3.09 -8.56
N LYS A 27 19.07 3.56 -8.29
CA LYS A 27 18.82 4.97 -8.00
C LYS A 27 19.14 5.38 -6.56
N ARG A 28 19.24 4.42 -5.64
CA ARG A 28 19.43 4.67 -4.20
C ARG A 28 18.43 5.68 -3.67
N SER A 29 17.17 5.41 -3.97
CA SER A 29 16.03 6.23 -3.59
C SER A 29 15.47 5.78 -2.24
N TRP A 30 15.20 6.74 -1.35
CA TRP A 30 14.56 6.42 -0.05
C TRP A 30 13.09 6.00 -0.19
N ILE A 31 12.46 6.28 -1.33
CA ILE A 31 11.11 5.81 -1.70
C ILE A 31 11.16 4.56 -2.58
N GLY A 32 12.30 3.86 -2.62
CA GLY A 32 12.43 2.62 -3.38
C GLY A 32 11.60 1.45 -2.83
N LEU A 33 11.11 1.59 -1.59
CA LEU A 33 10.14 0.71 -0.94
C LEU A 33 9.26 1.54 0.00
N ASN A 34 8.19 0.94 0.52
CA ASN A 34 7.37 1.51 1.58
C ASN A 34 7.37 0.64 2.84
N ALA A 35 7.55 1.27 4.00
CA ALA A 35 7.55 0.59 5.31
C ALA A 35 6.23 0.74 6.10
N GLY A 36 5.21 1.38 5.54
CA GLY A 36 3.92 1.57 6.20
C GLY A 36 3.06 0.31 6.26
N ILE A 37 3.24 -0.61 5.31
CA ILE A 37 2.54 -1.90 5.26
C ILE A 37 3.53 -2.98 4.84
N PHE A 38 3.66 -4.00 5.67
CA PHE A 38 4.54 -5.12 5.40
C PHE A 38 4.06 -6.39 6.11
N LEU A 39 4.50 -7.53 5.60
CA LEU A 39 4.30 -8.83 6.24
C LEU A 39 5.62 -9.27 6.85
N ILE A 40 5.61 -9.69 8.11
CA ILE A 40 6.79 -10.21 8.78
C ILE A 40 6.51 -11.59 9.38
N ARG A 41 7.35 -12.58 9.04
CA ARG A 41 7.24 -13.95 9.55
C ARG A 41 7.62 -13.97 11.01
N ASN A 42 6.85 -14.65 11.84
CA ASN A 42 7.25 -14.90 13.23
C ASN A 42 8.40 -15.94 13.28
N CYS A 43 9.64 -15.47 13.39
CA CYS A 43 10.83 -16.32 13.46
C CYS A 43 12.02 -15.57 14.08
N GLN A 44 13.09 -16.29 14.40
CA GLN A 44 14.30 -15.72 15.00
C GLN A 44 14.93 -14.62 14.12
N TRP A 45 14.97 -14.85 12.79
CA TRP A 45 15.48 -13.86 11.84
C TRP A 45 14.75 -12.51 11.99
N SER A 46 13.43 -12.53 12.15
CA SER A 46 12.62 -11.32 12.26
C SER A 46 12.86 -10.59 13.58
N ILE A 47 13.07 -11.31 14.67
CA ILE A 47 13.41 -10.72 15.97
C ILE A 47 14.76 -9.99 15.87
N ASP A 48 15.76 -10.63 15.25
CA ASP A 48 17.10 -10.04 15.11
C ASP A 48 17.10 -8.86 14.13
N PHE A 49 16.34 -8.97 13.03
CA PHE A 49 16.13 -7.90 12.08
C PHE A 49 15.46 -6.67 12.74
N MET A 50 14.38 -6.88 13.49
CA MET A 50 13.65 -5.80 14.17
C MET A 50 14.53 -5.10 15.22
N LYS A 51 15.39 -5.82 15.95
CA LYS A 51 16.36 -5.21 16.89
C LYS A 51 17.34 -4.29 16.17
N LEU A 52 17.89 -4.75 15.04
CA LEU A 52 18.80 -3.94 14.22
C LEU A 52 18.08 -2.72 13.65
N TRP A 53 16.90 -2.90 13.08
CA TRP A 53 16.12 -1.81 12.51
C TRP A 53 15.75 -0.76 13.56
N ALA A 54 15.30 -1.19 14.75
CA ALA A 54 15.01 -0.33 15.89
C ALA A 54 16.24 0.43 16.41
N SER A 55 17.46 -0.06 16.17
CA SER A 55 18.70 0.63 16.55
C SER A 55 18.92 1.96 15.81
N MET A 56 18.11 2.23 14.77
CA MET A 56 18.11 3.46 13.98
C MET A 56 16.95 4.40 14.30
N SER A 57 16.15 4.07 15.30
CA SER A 57 14.92 4.80 15.67
C SER A 57 15.17 5.95 16.67
N PRO A 58 14.17 6.83 16.91
CA PRO A 58 14.29 8.00 17.78
C PRO A 58 14.65 7.70 19.24
N ILE A 59 14.43 6.47 19.72
CA ILE A 59 14.73 6.09 21.12
C ILE A 59 16.24 5.86 21.35
N THR A 60 17.05 5.89 20.30
CA THR A 60 18.49 5.62 20.39
C THR A 60 19.31 6.90 20.37
N SER A 61 20.46 6.89 21.05
CA SER A 61 21.40 8.02 21.03
C SER A 61 22.02 8.30 19.65
N ASN A 62 21.86 7.39 18.69
CA ASN A 62 22.39 7.52 17.34
C ASN A 62 21.37 8.09 16.33
N TYR A 63 20.16 8.47 16.77
CA TYR A 63 19.10 8.92 15.87
C TYR A 63 19.51 10.05 14.91
N GLU A 64 20.10 11.13 15.44
CA GLU A 64 20.58 12.25 14.60
C GLU A 64 21.68 11.83 13.63
N LYS A 65 22.55 10.92 14.06
CA LYS A 65 23.62 10.38 13.22
C LYS A 65 23.04 9.57 12.05
N TRP A 66 21.99 8.79 12.30
CA TRP A 66 21.29 8.04 11.26
C TRP A 66 20.59 8.97 10.27
N GLY A 67 19.96 10.05 10.74
CA GLY A 67 19.34 11.05 9.85
C GLY A 67 20.36 11.67 8.88
N LYS A 68 21.50 12.11 9.39
CA LYS A 68 22.64 12.61 8.57
C LYS A 68 23.15 11.54 7.60
N THR A 69 23.25 10.29 8.06
CA THR A 69 23.70 9.16 7.23
C THR A 69 22.73 8.91 6.08
N PHE A 70 21.43 8.81 6.34
CA PHE A 70 20.41 8.58 5.32
C PHE A 70 20.36 9.73 4.32
N LYS A 71 20.38 10.98 4.79
CA LYS A 71 20.42 12.17 3.91
C LYS A 71 21.67 12.22 3.03
N SER A 72 22.81 11.70 3.51
CA SER A 72 24.03 11.63 2.70
C SER A 72 23.94 10.59 1.58
N ILE A 73 23.24 9.48 1.82
CA ILE A 73 23.12 8.32 0.91
C ILE A 73 21.99 8.53 -0.10
N PHE A 74 20.81 8.94 0.37
CA PHE A 74 19.59 9.11 -0.43
C PHE A 74 19.46 10.57 -0.87
N LYS A 75 19.84 10.86 -2.12
CA LYS A 75 19.88 12.24 -2.63
C LYS A 75 18.49 12.86 -2.79
N ASP A 76 17.48 12.02 -2.95
CA ASP A 76 16.07 12.37 -3.10
C ASP A 76 15.30 12.39 -1.77
N LYS A 77 15.94 12.06 -0.64
CA LYS A 77 15.35 12.22 0.69
C LYS A 77 15.26 13.69 1.02
N THR A 78 14.06 14.18 1.35
CA THR A 78 13.81 15.60 1.68
C THR A 78 14.01 15.87 3.18
N PHE A 79 13.51 14.99 4.04
CA PHE A 79 13.57 15.13 5.50
C PHE A 79 14.96 14.82 6.08
N PRO A 80 15.51 15.64 6.99
CA PRO A 80 16.83 15.39 7.60
C PRO A 80 16.82 14.29 8.66
N GLU A 81 15.66 13.95 9.22
CA GLU A 81 15.52 12.97 10.29
C GLU A 81 15.70 11.54 9.79
N ALA A 82 16.09 10.64 10.70
CA ALA A 82 15.99 9.22 10.45
C ALA A 82 14.52 8.78 10.48
N ASP A 83 14.17 7.89 9.57
CA ASP A 83 12.87 7.24 9.51
C ASP A 83 13.07 5.76 9.21
N ASP A 84 12.08 4.96 9.57
CA ASP A 84 12.05 3.52 9.44
C ASP A 84 12.14 3.07 7.97
N GLN A 85 11.48 3.77 7.04
CA GLN A 85 11.57 3.48 5.60
C GLN A 85 13.02 3.64 5.07
N SER A 86 13.65 4.77 5.36
CA SER A 86 15.04 5.05 4.99
C SER A 86 16.01 4.05 5.63
N ALA A 87 15.77 3.67 6.89
CA ALA A 87 16.56 2.67 7.58
C ALA A 87 16.45 1.29 6.91
N LEU A 88 15.26 0.90 6.46
CA LEU A 88 15.04 -0.35 5.74
C LEU A 88 15.76 -0.35 4.38
N VAL A 89 15.64 0.73 3.60
CA VAL A 89 16.39 0.90 2.34
C VAL A 89 17.90 0.83 2.60
N TYR A 90 18.38 1.46 3.67
CA TYR A 90 19.79 1.45 4.06
C TYR A 90 20.28 0.01 4.33
N LEU A 91 19.51 -0.77 5.11
CA LEU A 91 19.83 -2.17 5.40
C LEU A 91 19.86 -3.02 4.12
N MET A 92 18.91 -2.81 3.21
CA MET A 92 18.90 -3.52 1.92
C MET A 92 20.11 -3.18 1.04
N LEU A 93 20.65 -1.97 1.16
CA LEU A 93 21.81 -1.51 0.38
C LEU A 93 23.16 -1.89 1.00
N LYS A 94 23.30 -1.71 2.32
CA LYS A 94 24.58 -1.84 3.02
C LYS A 94 24.78 -3.21 3.65
N GLU A 95 23.69 -3.87 4.03
CA GLU A 95 23.69 -5.20 4.67
C GLU A 95 23.00 -6.23 3.76
N LYS A 96 23.11 -6.04 2.43
CA LYS A 96 22.43 -6.86 1.42
C LYS A 96 22.71 -8.36 1.59
N HIS A 97 23.98 -8.71 1.84
CA HIS A 97 24.41 -10.10 1.99
C HIS A 97 23.86 -10.76 3.28
N THR A 98 23.50 -9.95 4.28
CA THR A 98 23.01 -10.42 5.57
C THR A 98 21.48 -10.55 5.58
N TRP A 99 20.77 -9.52 5.09
CA TRP A 99 19.31 -9.43 5.28
C TRP A 99 18.50 -9.54 4.00
N ALA A 100 18.97 -8.97 2.88
CA ALA A 100 18.13 -8.80 1.69
C ALA A 100 17.67 -10.13 1.06
N ALA A 101 18.41 -11.23 1.25
CA ALA A 101 18.03 -12.55 0.76
C ALA A 101 16.71 -13.07 1.38
N ARG A 102 16.29 -12.54 2.53
CA ARG A 102 15.03 -12.90 3.20
C ARG A 102 13.95 -11.82 3.10
N ILE A 103 14.18 -10.77 2.30
CA ILE A 103 13.24 -9.68 2.07
C ILE A 103 12.71 -9.79 0.63
N TYR A 104 11.39 -9.90 0.48
CA TYR A 104 10.70 -9.84 -0.80
C TYR A 104 10.24 -8.40 -1.08
N LEU A 105 10.54 -7.91 -2.28
CA LEU A 105 10.03 -6.63 -2.79
C LEU A 105 8.81 -6.92 -3.67
N GLU A 106 7.62 -6.67 -3.13
CA GLU A 106 6.36 -6.84 -3.87
C GLU A 106 6.07 -5.62 -4.74
N ASN A 107 5.65 -5.86 -5.99
CA ASN A 107 5.29 -4.81 -6.94
C ASN A 107 4.26 -5.26 -8.00
N GLU A 108 3.67 -6.45 -7.84
CA GLU A 108 2.63 -6.98 -8.75
C GLU A 108 1.22 -6.54 -8.35
N TYR A 109 1.04 -6.09 -7.11
CA TYR A 109 -0.17 -5.47 -6.61
C TYR A 109 0.19 -4.38 -5.59
N SER A 110 -0.76 -3.52 -5.27
CA SER A 110 -0.61 -2.39 -4.36
C SER A 110 -0.63 -2.87 -2.91
N LEU A 111 0.41 -3.60 -2.49
CA LEU A 111 0.63 -3.90 -1.06
C LEU A 111 0.77 -2.58 -0.29
N GLN A 112 1.40 -1.59 -0.94
CA GLN A 112 1.21 -0.19 -0.60
C GLN A 112 1.00 0.66 -1.87
N GLY A 113 -0.23 1.13 -2.06
CA GLY A 113 -0.56 1.98 -3.20
C GLY A 113 -0.49 3.47 -2.86
N TYR A 114 0.38 4.22 -3.56
CA TYR A 114 0.42 5.68 -3.42
C TYR A 114 -0.89 6.31 -3.90
N TRP A 115 -1.59 6.98 -2.98
CA TRP A 115 -2.98 7.41 -3.18
C TRP A 115 -3.19 8.31 -4.41
N GLU A 116 -2.31 9.27 -4.69
CA GLU A 116 -2.48 10.17 -5.85
C GLU A 116 -2.52 9.41 -7.18
N GLY A 117 -1.77 8.32 -7.30
CA GLY A 117 -1.77 7.47 -8.49
C GLY A 117 -3.02 6.60 -8.61
N ILE A 118 -3.80 6.45 -7.53
CA ILE A 118 -4.92 5.52 -7.43
C ILE A 118 -6.26 6.24 -7.50
N VAL A 119 -6.43 7.34 -6.77
CA VAL A 119 -7.76 7.95 -6.56
C VAL A 119 -8.42 8.42 -7.86
N GLY A 120 -7.61 8.85 -8.85
CA GLY A 120 -8.09 9.19 -10.19
C GLY A 120 -8.56 7.99 -11.04
N THR A 121 -8.31 6.76 -10.59
CA THR A 121 -8.68 5.54 -11.32
C THR A 121 -9.91 4.83 -10.75
N LEU A 122 -10.38 5.22 -9.54
CA LEU A 122 -11.42 4.49 -8.81
C LEU A 122 -12.74 4.38 -9.58
N ASP A 123 -13.12 5.43 -10.30
CA ASP A 123 -14.36 5.43 -11.11
C ASP A 123 -14.25 4.44 -12.27
N ASN A 124 -13.13 4.46 -13.00
CA ASN A 124 -12.88 3.52 -14.09
C ASN A 124 -12.84 2.06 -13.61
N VAL A 125 -12.20 1.83 -12.45
CA VAL A 125 -12.17 0.49 -11.83
C VAL A 125 -13.59 0.06 -11.48
N THR A 126 -14.41 0.95 -10.91
CA THR A 126 -15.81 0.69 -10.58
C THR A 126 -16.62 0.32 -11.82
N ASP A 127 -16.54 1.15 -12.87
CA ASP A 127 -17.25 0.92 -14.13
C ASP A 127 -16.86 -0.39 -14.80
N ASN A 128 -15.56 -0.73 -14.79
CA ASN A 128 -15.09 -1.98 -15.35
C ASN A 128 -15.63 -3.20 -14.58
N HIS A 129 -15.68 -3.13 -13.24
CA HIS A 129 -16.28 -4.18 -12.42
C HIS A 129 -17.79 -4.32 -12.67
N VAL A 130 -18.52 -3.21 -12.75
CA VAL A 130 -19.97 -3.24 -13.06
C VAL A 130 -20.21 -3.85 -14.45
N ARG A 131 -19.39 -3.48 -15.44
CA ARG A 131 -19.46 -4.05 -16.80
C ARG A 131 -19.19 -5.54 -16.78
N LEU A 132 -18.17 -5.99 -16.05
CA LEU A 132 -17.83 -7.40 -15.90
C LEU A 132 -18.99 -8.18 -15.26
N GLU A 133 -19.55 -7.68 -14.17
CA GLU A 133 -20.67 -8.32 -13.47
C GLU A 133 -21.93 -8.41 -14.34
N ARG A 134 -22.22 -7.39 -15.16
CA ARG A 134 -23.31 -7.43 -16.15
C ARG A 134 -23.02 -8.41 -17.30
N GLY A 135 -21.78 -8.48 -17.77
CA GLY A 135 -21.36 -9.33 -18.88
C GLY A 135 -21.36 -10.83 -18.54
N VAL A 136 -20.95 -11.19 -17.33
CA VAL A 136 -20.72 -12.59 -16.93
C VAL A 136 -21.90 -13.11 -16.11
N ARG A 137 -22.65 -14.07 -16.65
CA ARG A 137 -23.90 -14.60 -16.04
C ARG A 137 -23.73 -15.04 -14.59
N THR A 138 -22.59 -15.65 -14.24
CA THR A 138 -22.31 -16.14 -12.89
C THR A 138 -22.01 -15.02 -11.89
N LEU A 139 -21.51 -13.87 -12.36
CA LEU A 139 -21.18 -12.70 -11.54
C LEU A 139 -22.35 -11.72 -11.36
N ARG A 140 -23.43 -11.84 -12.13
CA ARG A 140 -24.60 -10.93 -12.07
C ARG A 140 -25.32 -10.92 -10.73
N ARG A 141 -25.26 -12.02 -9.97
CA ARG A 141 -25.99 -12.16 -8.72
C ARG A 141 -25.20 -11.52 -7.59
N ARG A 142 -25.88 -10.67 -6.82
CA ARG A 142 -25.41 -10.24 -5.50
C ARG A 142 -25.17 -11.47 -4.64
N HIS A 143 -24.14 -11.38 -3.81
CA HIS A 143 -23.71 -12.46 -2.96
C HIS A 143 -23.30 -11.92 -1.59
N ALA A 144 -23.49 -12.76 -0.58
CA ALA A 144 -23.03 -12.46 0.77
C ALA A 144 -21.49 -12.53 0.82
N GLU A 145 -20.91 -11.82 1.78
CA GLU A 145 -19.46 -11.82 2.06
C GLU A 145 -18.90 -13.25 2.23
N LYS A 146 -19.66 -14.18 2.82
CA LYS A 146 -19.22 -15.57 3.04
C LYS A 146 -18.75 -16.30 1.77
N VAL A 147 -19.18 -15.88 0.59
CA VAL A 147 -18.77 -16.47 -0.69
C VAL A 147 -17.87 -15.54 -1.51
N SER A 148 -17.39 -14.44 -0.92
CA SER A 148 -16.52 -13.44 -1.57
C SER A 148 -15.29 -14.07 -2.20
N GLU A 149 -14.70 -15.09 -1.56
CA GLU A 149 -13.52 -15.78 -2.09
C GLU A 149 -13.79 -16.46 -3.44
N PHE A 150 -14.93 -17.13 -3.57
CA PHE A 150 -15.32 -17.80 -4.81
C PHE A 150 -15.58 -16.78 -5.93
N TYR A 151 -16.28 -15.70 -5.61
CA TYR A 151 -16.57 -14.63 -6.57
C TYR A 151 -15.33 -13.79 -6.91
N GLY A 152 -14.42 -13.60 -5.96
CA GLY A 152 -13.10 -12.99 -6.16
C GLY A 152 -12.28 -13.81 -7.14
N ALA A 153 -12.14 -15.11 -6.91
CA ALA A 153 -11.43 -16.02 -7.82
C ALA A 153 -12.06 -16.05 -9.23
N MET A 154 -13.38 -15.95 -9.35
CA MET A 154 -14.03 -15.83 -10.66
C MET A 154 -13.72 -14.51 -11.35
N ARG A 155 -13.78 -13.36 -10.65
CA ARG A 155 -13.41 -12.06 -11.24
C ARG A 155 -11.95 -12.03 -11.65
N GLU A 156 -11.08 -12.66 -10.87
CA GLU A 156 -9.64 -12.73 -11.11
C GLU A 156 -9.31 -13.33 -12.48
N GLN A 157 -10.10 -14.29 -12.98
CA GLN A 157 -9.94 -14.85 -14.32
C GLN A 157 -10.02 -13.80 -15.45
N TYR A 158 -10.72 -12.69 -15.21
CA TYR A 158 -10.92 -11.61 -16.16
C TYR A 158 -10.05 -10.38 -15.89
N LEU A 159 -9.59 -10.21 -14.64
CA LEU A 159 -8.87 -9.02 -14.20
C LEU A 159 -7.36 -9.23 -14.02
N LYS A 160 -6.88 -10.48 -14.03
CA LYS A 160 -5.48 -10.80 -13.75
C LYS A 160 -4.45 -10.07 -14.62
N ASP A 161 -4.79 -9.86 -15.89
CA ASP A 161 -3.89 -9.26 -16.87
C ASP A 161 -4.01 -7.73 -16.91
N ALA A 162 -4.97 -7.16 -16.16
CA ALA A 162 -5.30 -5.75 -16.21
C ALA A 162 -4.55 -4.90 -15.17
N GLY A 163 -3.74 -5.52 -14.30
CA GLY A 163 -2.88 -4.87 -13.31
C GLY A 163 -3.65 -4.22 -12.15
N ASP A 164 -2.92 -3.80 -11.12
CA ASP A 164 -3.47 -3.12 -9.94
C ASP A 164 -3.13 -1.62 -9.94
N GLY A 165 -4.14 -0.75 -9.77
CA GLY A 165 -4.00 0.71 -9.63
C GLY A 165 -3.40 1.50 -10.80
N ARG A 166 -2.65 0.88 -11.71
CA ARG A 166 -2.05 1.50 -12.91
C ARG A 166 -2.71 1.07 -14.22
N GLY A 167 -3.52 0.02 -14.17
CA GLY A 167 -4.38 -0.43 -15.26
C GLY A 167 -5.81 -0.45 -14.77
N PHE A 168 -6.75 -0.20 -15.69
CA PHE A 168 -8.17 0.02 -15.44
C PHE A 168 -8.95 -1.24 -14.95
N GLY A 169 -8.25 -2.18 -14.30
CA GLY A 169 -8.64 -3.56 -14.11
C GLY A 169 -8.94 -3.96 -12.69
N ARG A 170 -7.90 -4.22 -11.89
CA ARG A 170 -8.06 -4.68 -10.50
C ARG A 170 -8.29 -3.50 -9.56
N ARG A 171 -8.94 -3.80 -8.44
CA ARG A 171 -9.09 -2.86 -7.33
C ARG A 171 -7.77 -2.78 -6.57
N PRO A 172 -7.29 -1.57 -6.22
CA PRO A 172 -6.14 -1.39 -5.34
C PRO A 172 -6.36 -2.17 -4.05
N PHE A 173 -5.40 -3.00 -3.68
CA PHE A 173 -5.49 -3.71 -2.41
C PHE A 173 -5.41 -2.72 -1.23
N ILE A 174 -4.42 -1.83 -1.26
CA ILE A 174 -4.29 -0.73 -0.29
C ILE A 174 -4.14 0.61 -1.03
N THR A 175 -4.96 1.58 -0.66
CA THR A 175 -4.74 3.01 -0.95
C THR A 175 -4.14 3.68 0.30
N HIS A 176 -2.84 3.98 0.28
CA HIS A 176 -2.13 4.58 1.41
C HIS A 176 -1.91 6.08 1.18
N PHE A 177 -2.57 6.88 2.02
CA PHE A 177 -2.50 8.34 2.05
C PHE A 177 -1.22 8.88 2.72
N THR A 178 -0.07 8.41 2.24
CA THR A 178 1.24 8.83 2.72
C THR A 178 1.40 10.33 2.56
N GLY A 179 1.83 11.00 3.63
CA GLY A 179 2.06 12.44 3.64
C GLY A 179 0.83 13.31 3.88
N CYS A 180 -0.37 12.75 4.06
CA CYS A 180 -1.57 13.55 4.35
C CYS A 180 -1.65 14.07 5.80
N GLN A 181 -1.07 13.33 6.76
CA GLN A 181 -0.97 13.75 8.17
C GLN A 181 -2.31 14.28 8.76
N PRO A 182 -3.40 13.49 8.73
CA PRO A 182 -4.73 13.98 9.12
C PRO A 182 -4.86 14.24 10.63
N CYS A 183 -4.02 13.62 11.48
CA CYS A 183 -4.18 13.66 12.94
C CYS A 183 -3.40 14.77 13.65
N SER A 184 -2.30 15.27 13.08
CA SER A 184 -1.40 16.20 13.77
C SER A 184 -1.91 17.64 13.80
N GLY A 185 -2.93 17.99 13.02
CA GLY A 185 -3.34 19.38 12.75
C GLY A 185 -2.39 20.10 11.79
N ASP A 186 -1.11 19.71 11.76
CA ASP A 186 -0.13 20.13 10.75
C ASP A 186 -0.31 19.29 9.48
N HIS A 187 -1.23 19.70 8.60
CA HIS A 187 -1.44 19.08 7.30
C HIS A 187 -0.30 19.44 6.34
N ASN A 188 0.08 18.48 5.49
CA ASN A 188 1.10 18.73 4.48
C ASN A 188 0.58 19.73 3.44
N PRO A 189 1.20 20.92 3.32
CA PRO A 189 0.71 21.97 2.43
C PRO A 189 0.79 21.57 0.94
N THR A 190 1.57 20.55 0.60
CA THR A 190 1.67 20.01 -0.76
C THR A 190 0.34 19.45 -1.26
N TYR A 191 -0.44 18.83 -0.36
CA TYR A 191 -1.69 18.16 -0.73
C TYR A 191 -2.93 18.98 -0.35
N GLY A 192 -2.80 19.96 0.55
CA GLY A 192 -3.89 20.83 0.99
C GLY A 192 -5.12 20.04 1.45
N ASP A 193 -6.31 20.53 1.11
CA ASP A 193 -7.58 19.93 1.52
C ASP A 193 -7.97 18.67 0.72
N SER A 194 -7.19 18.32 -0.32
CA SER A 194 -7.50 17.16 -1.18
C SER A 194 -7.43 15.83 -0.43
N CYS A 195 -6.56 15.73 0.58
CA CYS A 195 -6.39 14.52 1.38
C CYS A 195 -7.71 14.03 1.99
N TRP A 196 -8.46 14.90 2.66
CA TRP A 196 -9.72 14.51 3.32
C TRP A 196 -10.78 14.07 2.33
N LYS A 197 -10.96 14.84 1.25
CA LYS A 197 -11.90 14.52 0.19
C LYS A 197 -11.59 13.16 -0.44
N GLU A 198 -10.34 12.93 -0.80
CA GLU A 198 -9.94 11.71 -1.50
C GLU A 198 -9.86 10.50 -0.55
N MET A 199 -9.58 10.70 0.75
CA MET A 199 -9.78 9.68 1.79
C MET A 199 -11.24 9.24 1.86
N GLY A 200 -12.19 10.20 1.86
CA GLY A 200 -13.62 9.92 1.83
C GLY A 200 -14.02 9.12 0.60
N ARG A 201 -13.51 9.49 -0.59
CA ARG A 201 -13.75 8.74 -1.84
C ARG A 201 -13.19 7.32 -1.78
N ALA A 202 -11.96 7.14 -1.29
CA ALA A 202 -11.35 5.82 -1.16
C ALA A 202 -12.09 4.93 -0.14
N LEU A 203 -12.57 5.51 0.96
CA LEU A 203 -13.39 4.81 1.94
C LEU A 203 -14.72 4.37 1.33
N ASN A 204 -15.45 5.28 0.67
CA ASN A 204 -16.70 4.96 -0.01
C ASN A 204 -16.51 3.89 -1.11
N PHE A 205 -15.39 3.95 -1.84
CA PHE A 205 -15.04 2.93 -2.82
C PHE A 205 -14.85 1.55 -2.18
N ALA A 206 -14.25 1.46 -0.98
CA ALA A 206 -14.12 0.21 -0.25
C ALA A 206 -15.47 -0.27 0.31
N ASP A 207 -16.22 0.62 0.97
CA ASP A 207 -17.50 0.32 1.61
C ASP A 207 -18.56 -0.12 0.61
N ASN A 208 -18.59 0.47 -0.58
CA ASN A 208 -19.50 0.06 -1.65
C ASN A 208 -19.28 -1.39 -2.09
N GLN A 209 -18.09 -1.96 -1.90
CA GLN A 209 -17.86 -3.39 -2.18
C GLN A 209 -18.55 -4.29 -1.17
N TYR A 210 -18.74 -3.82 0.07
CA TYR A 210 -19.46 -4.54 1.11
C TYR A 210 -20.96 -4.30 0.98
N LEU A 211 -21.38 -3.04 0.87
CA LEU A 211 -22.80 -2.66 0.83
C LEU A 211 -23.54 -3.19 -0.39
N HIS A 212 -22.86 -3.33 -1.54
CA HIS A 212 -23.45 -3.89 -2.75
C HIS A 212 -23.99 -5.32 -2.53
N GLY A 213 -23.41 -6.09 -1.61
CA GLY A 213 -23.91 -7.41 -1.20
C GLY A 213 -25.21 -7.35 -0.39
N CYS A 214 -25.48 -6.23 0.29
CA CYS A 214 -26.59 -6.03 1.23
C CYS A 214 -27.70 -5.11 0.71
N SER A 215 -27.65 -4.72 -0.58
CA SER A 215 -28.59 -3.78 -1.22
C SER A 215 -28.42 -2.30 -0.86
N GLY A 216 -27.29 -1.91 -0.30
CA GLY A 216 -26.88 -0.50 -0.16
C GLY A 216 -25.81 -0.13 -1.17
N VAL A 217 -25.78 1.12 -1.63
CA VAL A 217 -24.65 1.74 -2.32
C VAL A 217 -24.64 3.20 -1.90
N TYR A 218 -23.48 3.74 -1.52
CA TYR A 218 -23.30 5.18 -1.45
C TYR A 218 -23.26 5.72 -2.88
N GLU A 219 -24.32 6.42 -3.28
CA GLU A 219 -24.25 7.34 -4.42
C GLU A 219 -23.48 8.57 -3.96
N GLU A 220 -22.55 9.10 -4.77
CA GLU A 220 -21.78 10.31 -4.44
C GLU A 220 -22.73 11.50 -4.22
N HIS A 221 -23.27 11.65 -3.01
CA HIS A 221 -23.90 12.85 -2.51
C HIS A 221 -23.17 13.18 -1.21
N ASN A 222 -22.27 14.15 -1.34
CA ASN A 222 -21.70 15.03 -0.32
C ASN A 222 -21.85 14.55 1.13
N TYR A 223 -20.81 13.91 1.65
CA TYR A 223 -20.50 13.95 3.08
C TYR A 223 -19.12 14.58 3.25
N ILE A 224 -19.10 15.92 3.16
CA ILE A 224 -18.32 16.71 4.10
C ILE A 224 -19.40 17.52 4.80
N ASP A 225 -19.78 17.09 6.01
CA ASP A 225 -20.45 17.99 6.93
C ASP A 225 -19.42 19.09 7.23
N ASP A 226 -19.61 20.25 6.58
CA ASP A 226 -19.07 21.52 7.05
C ASP A 226 -19.71 21.82 8.42
N ASN A 227 -19.19 21.19 9.47
CA ASN A 227 -19.38 21.65 10.84
C ASN A 227 -17.98 21.93 11.39
N GLY A 228 -17.49 23.14 11.08
CA GLY A 228 -16.49 23.83 11.89
C GLY A 228 -17.05 24.27 13.23
#